data_AF-A0A1J4JV95-F1
#
_entry.id   AF-A0A1J4JV95-F1
#
_cell.length_a   1.000
_cell.length_b   1.000
_cell.length_c   1.000
_cell.angle_alpha   90.00
_cell.angle_beta   90.00
_cell.angle_gamma   90.00
#
_symmetry.space_group_name_H-M   'P 1'
#
loop_
_entity.id
_entity.type
_entity.pdbx_description
1 polymer ?
#
loop_
_entity_poly.entity_id
_entity_poly.type
_entity_poly.pdbx_seq_one_letter_code
_entity_poly.pdbx_strand_id
1 'polypeptide(L)'
;MSGDAERNLRASARDLLKTPLARVPRKMERICLLLINTNRSYRLNVGQAPILRGVKLAELFKSFGYEVYFMLNPHLIMFTEYFSLLLQRTSEHLFFAYIGQGGEPGDQSIIFDDEPLEDVQFIQQVNQERSGGLKLTLFSDFSQEPSLFEQKDAFDGNTVLITCVGDESQFIEGPEKFVDQFVREVTNRNHISNQQLFDSLRIVIKRHGLRLSVVGDDNDLAEPVAIFKPYAERYELIR
;
A
#
# COMPACT_ATOMS: atom_id res chain seq x y z
N MET A 1 -14.15 -22.01 -2.73
CA MET A 1 -14.60 -20.96 -1.79
C MET A 1 -13.73 -19.69 -1.93
N SER A 2 -13.45 -19.20 -3.15
CA SER A 2 -12.63 -17.99 -3.37
C SER A 2 -13.40 -16.73 -3.77
N GLY A 3 -14.73 -16.82 -3.89
CA GLY A 3 -15.56 -15.72 -4.36
C GLY A 3 -15.75 -14.59 -3.34
N ASP A 4 -15.64 -14.87 -2.05
CA ASP A 4 -16.05 -13.91 -1.01
C ASP A 4 -14.99 -12.83 -0.76
N ALA A 5 -13.70 -13.17 -0.72
CA ALA A 5 -12.64 -12.19 -0.48
C ALA A 5 -12.52 -11.17 -1.63
N GLU A 6 -12.53 -11.63 -2.88
CA GLU A 6 -12.53 -10.74 -4.05
C GLU A 6 -13.80 -9.88 -4.13
N ARG A 7 -14.96 -10.46 -3.77
CA ARG A 7 -16.22 -9.72 -3.72
C ARG A 7 -16.16 -8.60 -2.67
N ASN A 8 -15.64 -8.89 -1.49
CA ASN A 8 -15.46 -7.90 -0.42
C ASN A 8 -14.48 -6.80 -0.86
N LEU A 9 -13.39 -7.17 -1.52
CA LEU A 9 -12.44 -6.19 -2.05
C LEU A 9 -13.10 -5.26 -3.07
N ARG A 10 -13.91 -5.80 -3.98
CA ARG A 10 -14.68 -5.02 -4.96
C ARG A 10 -15.78 -4.15 -4.33
N ALA A 11 -16.24 -4.47 -3.12
CA ALA A 11 -17.17 -3.61 -2.38
C ALA A 11 -16.47 -2.37 -1.79
N SER A 12 -15.18 -2.48 -1.49
CA SER A 12 -14.39 -1.44 -0.82
C SER A 12 -13.42 -0.69 -1.75
N ALA A 13 -13.11 -1.23 -2.92
CA ALA A 13 -12.15 -0.65 -3.86
C ALA A 13 -12.56 -0.85 -5.34
N ARG A 14 -12.08 0.04 -6.22
CA ARG A 14 -12.29 -0.04 -7.67
C ARG A 14 -11.18 -0.85 -8.34
N ASP A 15 -11.55 -1.83 -9.15
CA ASP A 15 -10.62 -2.67 -9.92
C ASP A 15 -10.09 -1.91 -11.15
N LEU A 16 -8.80 -1.56 -11.14
CA LEU A 16 -8.18 -0.84 -12.26
C LEU A 16 -7.98 -1.71 -13.50
N LEU A 17 -7.87 -3.03 -13.35
CA LEU A 17 -7.78 -3.95 -14.51
C LEU A 17 -9.07 -3.99 -15.32
N LYS A 18 -10.19 -3.55 -14.73
CA LYS A 18 -11.50 -3.44 -15.39
C LYS A 18 -11.93 -1.99 -15.64
N THR A 19 -11.11 -1.01 -15.28
CA THR A 19 -11.42 0.41 -15.41
C THR A 19 -10.50 1.03 -16.46
N PRO A 20 -10.98 1.34 -17.68
CA PRO A 20 -10.15 1.98 -18.68
C PRO A 20 -9.47 3.26 -18.17
N LEU A 21 -8.21 3.52 -18.56
CA LEU A 21 -7.44 4.72 -18.17
C LEU A 21 -8.22 6.03 -18.32
N ALA A 22 -9.02 6.16 -19.38
CA ALA A 22 -9.84 7.33 -19.65
C ALA A 22 -10.95 7.58 -18.61
N ARG A 23 -11.35 6.54 -17.84
CA ARG A 23 -12.34 6.63 -16.76
C ARG A 23 -11.74 6.93 -15.40
N VAL A 24 -10.42 6.86 -15.25
CA VAL A 24 -9.76 7.28 -14.02
C VAL A 24 -9.86 8.81 -13.92
N PRO A 25 -10.35 9.37 -12.81
CA PRO A 25 -10.51 10.82 -12.64
C PRO A 25 -9.21 11.58 -12.94
N ARG A 26 -9.33 12.82 -13.44
CA ARG A 26 -8.17 13.66 -13.79
C ARG A 26 -7.54 14.37 -12.59
N LYS A 27 -8.30 14.54 -11.51
CA LYS A 27 -7.86 15.17 -10.26
C LYS A 27 -8.43 14.35 -9.12
N MET A 28 -7.57 13.91 -8.22
CA MET A 28 -7.90 13.11 -7.04
C MET A 28 -7.14 13.70 -5.87
N GLU A 29 -7.77 13.83 -4.70
CA GLU A 29 -7.09 14.39 -3.54
C GLU A 29 -6.26 13.32 -2.84
N ARG A 30 -6.91 12.22 -2.47
CA ARG A 30 -6.34 11.17 -1.62
C ARG A 30 -6.67 9.80 -2.19
N ILE A 31 -5.63 9.05 -2.54
CA ILE A 31 -5.71 7.74 -3.18
C ILE A 31 -5.09 6.69 -2.30
N CYS A 32 -5.75 5.53 -2.19
CA CYS A 32 -5.14 4.31 -1.72
C CYS A 32 -5.07 3.35 -2.92
N LEU A 33 -3.85 2.99 -3.35
CA LEU A 33 -3.63 1.99 -4.38
C LEU A 33 -3.12 0.70 -3.72
N LEU A 34 -3.85 -0.40 -3.94
CA LEU A 34 -3.47 -1.73 -3.48
C LEU A 34 -2.97 -2.57 -4.67
N LEU A 35 -1.68 -2.87 -4.70
CA LEU A 35 -1.12 -3.88 -5.59
C LEU A 35 -1.12 -5.22 -4.83
N ILE A 36 -1.98 -6.14 -5.26
CA ILE A 36 -2.18 -7.42 -4.58
C ILE A 36 -1.69 -8.54 -5.48
N ASN A 37 -0.63 -9.21 -5.05
CA ASN A 37 -0.07 -10.37 -5.73
C ASN A 37 -0.32 -11.61 -4.90
N THR A 38 -1.11 -12.52 -5.45
CA THR A 38 -1.34 -13.85 -4.90
C THR A 38 -0.42 -14.89 -5.54
N ASN A 39 0.38 -14.48 -6.55
CA ASN A 39 1.26 -15.30 -7.38
C ASN A 39 0.51 -16.49 -8.02
N ARG A 40 0.18 -16.41 -9.30
CA ARG A 40 -0.64 -17.45 -9.94
C ARG A 40 0.13 -18.74 -10.24
N SER A 41 1.46 -18.68 -10.21
CA SER A 41 2.30 -19.86 -10.43
C SER A 41 2.07 -20.90 -9.31
N TYR A 42 1.96 -22.18 -9.70
CA TYR A 42 1.72 -23.27 -8.75
C TYR A 42 2.79 -23.37 -7.65
N ARG A 43 3.97 -22.81 -7.87
CA ARG A 43 5.10 -22.82 -6.93
C ARG A 43 5.06 -21.69 -5.90
N LEU A 44 4.42 -20.57 -6.21
CA LEU A 44 4.43 -19.36 -5.39
C LEU A 44 3.04 -18.95 -4.89
N ASN A 45 2.00 -19.75 -5.18
CA ASN A 45 0.62 -19.43 -4.84
C ASN A 45 0.40 -19.35 -3.32
N VAL A 46 0.12 -18.14 -2.85
CA VAL A 46 -0.14 -17.80 -1.44
C VAL A 46 -1.63 -17.75 -1.09
N GLY A 47 -2.50 -18.15 -2.03
CA GLY A 47 -3.95 -18.26 -1.82
C GLY A 47 -4.63 -16.90 -1.61
N GLN A 48 -5.60 -16.85 -0.69
CA GLN A 48 -6.46 -15.68 -0.47
C GLN A 48 -5.94 -14.70 0.58
N ALA A 49 -4.87 -15.03 1.30
CA ALA A 49 -4.38 -14.20 2.39
C ALA A 49 -4.01 -12.77 1.94
N PRO A 50 -3.28 -12.55 0.82
CA PRO A 50 -3.04 -11.19 0.32
C PRO A 50 -4.33 -10.43 -0.01
N ILE A 51 -5.36 -11.12 -0.52
CA ILE A 51 -6.64 -10.49 -0.83
C ILE A 51 -7.33 -10.03 0.46
N LEU A 52 -7.32 -10.86 1.51
CA LEU A 52 -7.93 -10.53 2.80
C LEU A 52 -7.24 -9.33 3.46
N ARG A 53 -5.91 -9.23 3.38
CA ARG A 53 -5.16 -8.05 3.82
C ARG A 53 -5.52 -6.81 3.01
N GLY A 54 -5.65 -6.96 1.70
CA GLY A 54 -6.14 -5.91 0.82
C GLY A 54 -7.54 -5.42 1.20
N VAL A 55 -8.46 -6.31 1.57
CA VAL A 55 -9.81 -5.93 2.03
C VAL A 55 -9.72 -5.03 3.26
N LYS A 56 -8.93 -5.40 4.27
CA LYS A 56 -8.78 -4.63 5.52
C LYS A 56 -8.20 -3.24 5.27
N LEU A 57 -7.17 -3.13 4.43
CA LEU A 57 -6.61 -1.83 4.05
C LEU A 57 -7.60 -1.00 3.23
N ALA A 58 -8.33 -1.63 2.30
CA ALA A 58 -9.35 -0.94 1.53
C ALA A 58 -10.46 -0.35 2.41
N GLU A 59 -10.96 -1.13 3.37
CA GLU A 59 -11.98 -0.68 4.33
C GLU A 59 -11.47 0.47 5.20
N LEU A 60 -10.24 0.35 5.73
CA LEU A 60 -9.60 1.41 6.50
C LEU A 60 -9.55 2.72 5.69
N PHE A 61 -8.88 2.73 4.53
CA PHE A 61 -8.69 3.96 3.77
C PHE A 61 -9.99 4.53 3.23
N LYS A 62 -10.96 3.69 2.87
CA LYS A 62 -12.31 4.12 2.51
C LYS A 62 -12.99 4.85 3.67
N SER A 63 -12.86 4.37 4.91
CA SER A 63 -13.42 5.03 6.09
C SER A 63 -12.76 6.40 6.40
N PHE A 64 -11.52 6.60 5.95
CA PHE A 64 -10.80 7.88 6.02
C PHE A 64 -11.11 8.82 4.84
N GLY A 65 -11.98 8.41 3.91
CA GLY A 65 -12.44 9.20 2.78
C GLY A 65 -11.53 9.16 1.55
N TYR A 66 -10.65 8.15 1.44
CA TYR A 66 -9.81 7.97 0.25
C TYR A 66 -10.62 7.35 -0.89
N GLU A 67 -10.24 7.67 -2.13
CA GLU A 67 -10.62 6.82 -3.26
C GLU A 67 -9.67 5.61 -3.29
N VAL A 68 -10.24 4.41 -3.14
CA VAL A 68 -9.47 3.17 -3.07
C VAL A 68 -9.52 2.43 -4.41
N TYR A 69 -8.35 2.10 -4.92
CA TYR A 69 -8.14 1.33 -6.15
C TYR A 69 -7.33 0.09 -5.84
N PHE A 70 -7.53 -0.97 -6.63
CA PHE A 70 -6.71 -2.17 -6.53
C PHE A 70 -6.38 -2.76 -7.90
N MET A 71 -5.27 -3.51 -7.93
CA MET A 71 -4.84 -4.35 -9.04
C MET A 71 -4.48 -5.72 -8.48
N LEU A 72 -5.15 -6.78 -8.95
CA LEU A 72 -4.93 -8.15 -8.50
C LEU A 72 -4.16 -8.95 -9.55
N ASN A 73 -2.91 -9.29 -9.25
CA ASN A 73 -1.95 -9.93 -10.17
C ASN A 73 -1.93 -9.24 -11.56
N PRO A 74 -1.62 -7.94 -11.66
CA PRO A 74 -1.50 -7.27 -12.94
C PRO A 74 -0.23 -7.71 -13.68
N HIS A 75 -0.16 -7.40 -14.97
CA HIS A 75 1.07 -7.37 -15.74
C HIS A 75 1.88 -6.11 -15.41
N LEU A 76 3.22 -6.16 -15.52
CA LEU A 76 4.07 -5.02 -15.19
C LEU A 76 3.64 -3.75 -15.94
N ILE A 77 3.46 -3.83 -17.25
CA ILE A 77 3.11 -2.67 -18.09
C ILE A 77 1.79 -2.01 -17.68
N MET A 78 0.81 -2.82 -17.25
CA MET A 78 -0.45 -2.28 -16.77
C MET A 78 -0.25 -1.55 -15.44
N PHE A 79 0.52 -2.14 -14.53
CA PHE A 79 0.82 -1.51 -13.25
C PHE A 79 1.52 -0.16 -13.45
N THR A 80 2.59 -0.12 -14.26
CA THR A 80 3.36 1.11 -14.46
C THR A 80 2.48 2.21 -15.05
N GLU A 81 1.66 1.93 -16.07
CA GLU A 81 0.74 2.93 -16.66
C GLU A 81 -0.24 3.53 -15.65
N TYR A 82 -0.90 2.70 -14.82
CA TYR A 82 -1.83 3.21 -13.81
C TYR A 82 -1.10 3.92 -12.67
N PHE A 83 0.06 3.41 -12.24
CA PHE A 83 0.82 3.99 -11.15
C PHE A 83 1.33 5.39 -11.53
N SER A 84 1.90 5.55 -12.73
CA SER A 84 2.26 6.84 -13.33
C SER A 84 1.10 7.82 -13.31
N LEU A 85 -0.06 7.36 -13.76
CA LEU A 85 -1.26 8.17 -13.85
C LEU A 85 -1.72 8.65 -12.46
N LEU A 86 -1.64 7.80 -11.44
CA LEU A 86 -2.03 8.16 -10.07
C LEU A 86 -1.02 9.10 -9.42
N LEU A 87 0.29 8.91 -9.65
CA LEU A 87 1.35 9.83 -9.19
C LEU A 87 1.17 11.26 -9.73
N GLN A 88 0.71 11.38 -10.98
CA GLN A 88 0.52 12.67 -11.65
C GLN A 88 -0.80 13.36 -11.27
N ARG A 89 -1.82 12.59 -10.85
CA ARG A 89 -3.20 13.10 -10.67
C ARG A 89 -3.66 13.20 -9.22
N THR A 90 -2.84 12.73 -8.28
CA THR A 90 -3.12 12.81 -6.85
C THR A 90 -2.48 14.07 -6.27
N SER A 91 -3.25 14.91 -5.58
CA SER A 91 -2.76 16.22 -5.13
C SER A 91 -2.37 16.29 -3.66
N GLU A 92 -2.92 15.44 -2.78
CA GLU A 92 -2.64 15.50 -1.34
C GLU A 92 -1.83 14.30 -0.86
N HIS A 93 -2.35 13.08 -1.02
CA HIS A 93 -1.70 11.87 -0.50
C HIS A 93 -2.02 10.64 -1.35
N LEU A 94 -0.98 9.97 -1.84
CA LEU A 94 -1.04 8.64 -2.40
C LEU A 94 -0.48 7.64 -1.38
N PHE A 95 -1.34 6.76 -0.88
CA PHE A 95 -0.92 5.58 -0.10
C PHE A 95 -0.85 4.38 -1.05
N PHE A 96 0.35 3.88 -1.31
CA PHE A 96 0.57 2.71 -2.13
C PHE A 96 0.94 1.52 -1.25
N ALA A 97 0.17 0.43 -1.34
CA ALA A 97 0.44 -0.81 -0.63
C ALA A 97 0.77 -1.93 -1.61
N TYR A 98 1.94 -2.52 -1.45
CA TYR A 98 2.28 -3.82 -2.03
C TYR A 98 1.92 -4.93 -1.04
N ILE A 99 1.09 -5.88 -1.49
CA ILE A 99 0.54 -6.95 -0.66
C ILE A 99 0.76 -8.28 -1.38
N GLY A 100 1.58 -9.16 -0.81
CA GLY A 100 1.98 -10.42 -1.41
C GLY A 100 3.35 -10.86 -0.93
N GLN A 101 3.76 -12.09 -1.22
CA GLN A 101 5.13 -12.50 -0.91
C GLN A 101 6.10 -11.80 -1.85
N GLY A 102 7.00 -10.99 -1.29
CA GLY A 102 8.25 -10.63 -1.95
C GLY A 102 9.18 -11.85 -1.98
N GLY A 103 9.70 -12.19 -3.16
CA GLY A 103 10.67 -13.27 -3.33
C GLY A 103 11.26 -13.31 -4.75
N GLU A 104 12.55 -12.93 -4.83
CA GLU A 104 13.60 -13.02 -5.87
C GLU A 104 13.25 -13.46 -7.33
N PRO A 105 13.79 -12.76 -8.35
CA PRO A 105 15.25 -12.58 -8.50
C PRO A 105 15.71 -11.11 -8.54
N GLY A 106 16.64 -10.77 -7.64
CA GLY A 106 17.23 -9.44 -7.47
C GLY A 106 16.72 -8.77 -6.20
N ASP A 107 17.65 -8.48 -5.26
CA ASP A 107 17.43 -8.18 -3.83
C ASP A 107 16.33 -7.16 -3.50
N GLN A 108 15.77 -6.41 -4.46
CA GLN A 108 14.92 -5.23 -4.21
C GLN A 108 13.84 -5.01 -5.30
N SER A 109 13.18 -6.05 -5.81
CA SER A 109 12.17 -5.90 -6.89
C SER A 109 10.70 -6.11 -6.46
N ILE A 110 9.76 -5.55 -7.24
CA ILE A 110 8.34 -5.93 -7.18
C ILE A 110 8.11 -7.03 -8.22
N ILE A 111 7.62 -8.19 -7.77
CA ILE A 111 7.45 -9.36 -8.64
C ILE A 111 6.09 -9.33 -9.33
N PHE A 112 6.08 -9.47 -10.65
CA PHE A 112 4.86 -9.69 -11.45
C PHE A 112 4.93 -11.06 -12.14
N ASP A 113 3.79 -11.56 -12.65
CA ASP A 113 3.73 -12.86 -13.32
C ASP A 113 4.53 -12.90 -14.65
N ASP A 114 4.81 -11.73 -15.25
CA ASP A 114 5.53 -11.57 -16.51
C ASP A 114 7.01 -11.18 -16.34
N GLU A 115 7.29 -10.06 -15.67
CA GLU A 115 8.65 -9.58 -15.42
C GLU A 115 8.74 -8.77 -14.11
N PRO A 116 9.87 -8.82 -13.37
CA PRO A 116 10.04 -8.02 -12.17
C PRO A 116 10.20 -6.53 -12.51
N LEU A 117 9.73 -5.66 -11.61
CA LEU A 117 10.07 -4.25 -11.60
C LEU A 117 11.22 -4.03 -10.63
N GLU A 118 12.39 -3.69 -11.17
CA GLU A 118 13.59 -3.42 -10.38
C GLU A 118 13.43 -2.13 -9.56
N ASP A 119 14.11 -2.05 -8.41
CA ASP A 119 14.08 -0.87 -7.53
C ASP A 119 14.43 0.42 -8.28
N VAL A 120 15.51 0.42 -9.06
CA VAL A 120 15.97 1.60 -9.82
C VAL A 120 14.88 2.11 -10.75
N GLN A 121 14.15 1.20 -11.40
CA GLN A 121 13.05 1.55 -12.30
C GLN A 121 11.86 2.14 -11.52
N PHE A 122 11.48 1.50 -10.41
CA PHE A 122 10.39 1.98 -9.56
C PHE A 122 10.71 3.36 -8.94
N ILE A 123 11.91 3.53 -8.38
CA ILE A 123 12.40 4.78 -7.80
C ILE A 123 12.42 5.87 -8.88
N GLN A 124 12.96 5.57 -10.06
CA GLN A 124 12.99 6.52 -11.17
C GLN A 124 11.57 6.96 -11.56
N GLN A 125 10.63 6.03 -11.69
CA GLN A 125 9.24 6.32 -12.02
C GLN A 125 8.61 7.25 -10.96
N VAL A 126 8.78 6.93 -9.68
CA VAL A 126 8.26 7.75 -8.57
C VAL A 126 8.84 9.17 -8.64
N ASN A 127 10.16 9.33 -8.73
CA ASN A 127 10.80 10.65 -8.69
C ASN A 127 10.49 11.49 -9.95
N GLN A 128 10.29 10.86 -11.12
CA GLN A 128 10.03 11.58 -12.38
C GLN A 128 8.58 12.01 -12.55
N GLU A 129 7.62 11.23 -12.06
CA GLU A 129 6.21 11.41 -12.41
C GLU A 129 5.35 11.94 -11.27
N ARG A 130 5.89 11.95 -10.05
CA ARG A 130 5.20 12.49 -8.88
C ARG A 130 4.91 13.98 -9.07
N SER A 131 3.63 14.35 -8.91
CA SER A 131 3.25 15.75 -8.89
C SER A 131 3.85 16.48 -7.67
N GLY A 132 4.27 17.73 -7.85
CA GLY A 132 4.88 18.51 -6.78
C GLY A 132 3.99 18.64 -5.55
N GLY A 133 4.54 18.36 -4.37
CA GLY A 133 3.84 18.46 -3.09
C GLY A 133 2.95 17.27 -2.72
N LEU A 134 2.78 16.28 -3.61
CA LEU A 134 2.09 15.03 -3.28
C LEU A 134 2.81 14.33 -2.14
N LYS A 135 2.12 13.99 -1.03
CA LYS A 135 2.65 13.07 -0.02
C LYS A 135 2.55 11.63 -0.53
N LEU A 136 3.58 10.83 -0.31
CA LEU A 136 3.64 9.44 -0.73
C LEU A 136 3.92 8.55 0.47
N THR A 137 3.03 7.61 0.75
CA THR A 137 3.33 6.53 1.70
C THR A 137 3.45 5.23 0.93
N LEU A 138 4.61 4.58 1.04
CA LEU A 138 4.85 3.26 0.48
C LEU A 138 4.77 2.24 1.61
N PHE A 139 3.86 1.28 1.47
CA PHE A 139 3.59 0.24 2.45
C PHE A 139 3.86 -1.13 1.83
N SER A 140 4.60 -1.98 2.54
CA SER A 140 4.78 -3.39 2.17
C SER A 140 4.40 -4.28 3.35
N ASP A 141 3.57 -5.29 3.10
CA ASP A 141 3.03 -6.13 4.18
C ASP A 141 4.12 -6.98 4.86
N PHE A 142 4.97 -7.67 4.08
CA PHE A 142 6.03 -8.56 4.54
C PHE A 142 7.09 -8.71 3.45
N SER A 143 8.36 -8.68 3.86
CA SER A 143 9.49 -9.09 3.04
C SER A 143 10.44 -9.94 3.87
N GLN A 144 11.02 -10.99 3.30
CA GLN A 144 12.06 -11.76 3.99
C GLN A 144 13.40 -11.00 4.04
N GLU A 145 13.66 -10.17 3.02
CA GLU A 145 14.91 -9.43 2.83
C GLU A 145 14.66 -7.91 2.81
N PRO A 146 15.71 -7.09 2.99
CA PRO A 146 15.59 -5.63 2.91
C PRO A 146 14.97 -5.20 1.58
N SER A 147 13.84 -4.51 1.66
CA SER A 147 13.04 -4.16 0.49
C SER A 147 13.46 -2.83 -0.12
N LEU A 148 13.09 -2.57 -1.39
CA LEU A 148 13.12 -1.23 -1.98
C LEU A 148 12.42 -0.17 -1.09
N PHE A 149 11.46 -0.61 -0.28
CA PHE A 149 10.77 0.18 0.74
C PHE A 149 11.59 0.42 2.02
N GLU A 150 12.91 0.26 1.99
CA GLU A 150 13.82 0.72 3.05
C GLU A 150 14.84 1.78 2.55
N GLN A 151 14.83 2.12 1.26
CA GLN A 151 15.78 3.06 0.65
C GLN A 151 15.29 4.52 0.68
N LYS A 152 15.14 5.12 1.87
CA LYS A 152 14.61 6.51 1.96
C LYS A 152 15.43 7.54 1.19
N ASP A 153 16.76 7.40 1.17
CA ASP A 153 17.64 8.34 0.46
C ASP A 153 17.45 8.31 -1.07
N ALA A 154 16.76 7.28 -1.59
CA ALA A 154 16.44 7.17 -3.00
C ALA A 154 15.17 7.94 -3.40
N PHE A 155 14.35 8.36 -2.43
CA PHE A 155 13.09 9.07 -2.68
C PHE A 155 13.17 10.54 -2.26
N ASP A 156 12.55 11.39 -3.07
CA ASP A 156 12.37 12.80 -2.73
C ASP A 156 11.58 12.97 -1.41
N GLY A 157 11.69 14.15 -0.78
CA GLY A 157 10.97 14.49 0.44
C GLY A 157 9.44 14.35 0.32
N ASN A 158 8.73 14.31 1.45
CA ASN A 158 7.31 13.93 1.56
C ASN A 158 7.04 12.44 1.33
N THR A 159 8.05 11.58 1.49
CA THR A 159 7.93 10.12 1.31
C THR A 159 8.10 9.42 2.65
N VAL A 160 7.13 8.60 3.01
CA VAL A 160 7.21 7.69 4.15
C VAL A 160 7.20 6.26 3.64
N LEU A 161 8.12 5.45 4.16
CA LEU A 161 8.22 4.03 3.87
C LEU A 161 7.81 3.26 5.13
N ILE A 162 6.90 2.29 5.01
CA ILE A 162 6.43 1.44 6.10
C ILE A 162 6.57 -0.02 5.65
N THR A 163 7.50 -0.75 6.27
CA THR A 163 7.84 -2.11 5.85
C THR A 163 7.95 -3.02 7.06
N CYS A 164 7.33 -4.20 7.00
CA CYS A 164 7.61 -5.26 7.96
C CYS A 164 8.57 -6.27 7.32
N VAL A 165 9.74 -6.48 7.94
CA VAL A 165 10.78 -7.38 7.44
C VAL A 165 10.96 -8.57 8.38
N GLY A 166 11.07 -9.77 7.83
CA GLY A 166 11.41 -10.99 8.53
C GLY A 166 10.68 -12.21 8.01
N ASP A 167 10.96 -13.35 8.62
CA ASP A 167 10.38 -14.63 8.25
C ASP A 167 8.92 -14.72 8.72
N GLU A 168 8.00 -14.56 7.77
CA GLU A 168 6.54 -14.66 7.97
C GLU A 168 6.12 -15.96 8.66
N SER A 169 6.87 -17.06 8.47
CA SER A 169 6.57 -18.36 9.08
C SER A 169 6.79 -18.38 10.60
N GLN A 170 7.59 -17.46 11.13
CA GLN A 170 7.78 -17.28 12.57
C GLN A 170 6.58 -16.62 13.25
N PHE A 171 5.66 -16.09 12.45
CA PHE A 171 4.45 -15.49 12.92
C PHE A 171 3.37 -16.56 13.14
N ILE A 172 3.39 -17.20 14.32
CA ILE A 172 2.39 -18.21 14.74
C ILE A 172 0.94 -17.68 14.59
N GLU A 173 0.78 -16.36 14.76
CA GLU A 173 -0.43 -15.54 14.57
C GLU A 173 -1.06 -15.60 13.16
N GLY A 174 -0.23 -15.94 12.17
CA GLY A 174 -0.44 -15.63 10.77
C GLY A 174 -0.13 -14.16 10.39
N PRO A 175 0.31 -13.91 9.14
CA PRO A 175 0.67 -12.58 8.62
C PRO A 175 -0.44 -11.53 8.71
N GLU A 176 -1.69 -11.98 8.66
CA GLU A 176 -2.89 -11.15 8.80
C GLU A 176 -2.84 -10.21 10.00
N LYS A 177 -2.20 -10.64 11.09
CA LYS A 177 -2.16 -9.90 12.35
C LYS A 177 -1.38 -8.58 12.24
N PHE A 178 -0.37 -8.48 11.37
CA PHE A 178 0.32 -7.20 11.17
C PHE A 178 -0.65 -6.16 10.62
N VAL A 179 -1.37 -6.51 9.55
CA VAL A 179 -2.36 -5.63 8.93
C VAL A 179 -3.52 -5.35 9.89
N ASP A 180 -3.98 -6.34 10.66
CA ASP A 180 -5.01 -6.14 11.69
C ASP A 180 -4.56 -5.13 12.76
N GLN A 181 -3.33 -5.28 13.22
CA GLN A 181 -2.75 -4.43 14.24
C GLN A 181 -2.51 -3.01 13.69
N PHE A 182 -2.04 -2.87 12.45
CA PHE A 182 -1.92 -1.59 11.75
C PHE A 182 -3.29 -0.90 11.65
N VAL A 183 -4.30 -1.60 11.11
CA VAL A 183 -5.67 -1.08 10.96
C VAL A 183 -6.23 -0.65 12.30
N ARG A 184 -6.03 -1.44 13.36
CA ARG A 184 -6.49 -1.12 14.71
C ARG A 184 -5.86 0.15 15.26
N GLU A 185 -4.54 0.31 15.15
CA GLU A 185 -3.86 1.51 15.66
C GLU A 185 -4.27 2.77 14.89
N VAL A 186 -4.39 2.68 13.55
CA VAL A 186 -4.82 3.82 12.72
C VAL A 186 -6.28 4.19 12.98
N THR A 187 -7.17 3.21 13.13
CA THR A 187 -8.61 3.45 13.39
C THR A 187 -8.87 4.01 14.78
N ASN A 188 -8.20 3.49 15.81
CA ASN A 188 -8.40 3.95 17.19
C ASN A 188 -7.86 5.37 17.42
N ARG A 189 -6.92 5.79 16.57
CA ARG A 189 -6.21 7.05 16.66
C ARG A 189 -6.19 7.67 15.27
N ASN A 190 -7.32 8.25 14.84
CA ASN A 190 -7.51 8.89 13.52
C ASN A 190 -6.41 9.89 13.09
N HIS A 191 -5.53 10.30 14.00
CA HIS A 191 -4.39 11.20 13.78
C HIS A 191 -3.07 10.62 14.30
N ILE A 192 -2.92 9.29 14.38
CA ILE A 192 -1.65 8.67 14.76
C ILE A 192 -0.58 9.05 13.75
N SER A 193 0.52 9.62 14.24
CA SER A 193 1.66 9.94 13.38
C SER A 193 2.39 8.68 12.94
N ASN A 194 3.15 8.76 11.84
CA ASN A 194 4.00 7.66 11.39
C ASN A 194 4.98 7.19 12.50
N GLN A 195 5.55 8.14 13.26
CA GLN A 195 6.39 7.81 14.41
C GLN A 195 5.62 7.12 15.55
N GLN A 196 4.42 7.61 15.89
CA GLN A 196 3.60 6.99 16.94
C GLN A 196 3.13 5.59 16.56
N LEU A 197 2.85 5.37 15.27
CA LEU A 197 2.54 4.05 14.71
C LEU A 197 3.75 3.12 14.90
N PHE A 198 4.95 3.56 14.49
CA PHE A 198 6.18 2.80 14.69
C PHE A 198 6.37 2.42 16.17
N ASP A 199 6.26 3.38 17.08
CA ASP A 199 6.45 3.14 18.51
C ASP A 199 5.43 2.16 19.10
N SER A 200 4.18 2.21 18.61
CA SER A 200 3.10 1.31 19.06
C SER A 200 3.28 -0.11 18.52
N LEU A 201 3.74 -0.25 17.27
CA LEU A 201 3.82 -1.54 16.58
C LEU A 201 5.15 -2.26 16.79
N ARG A 202 6.27 -1.55 16.92
CA ARG A 202 7.62 -2.16 16.94
C ARG A 202 7.80 -3.20 18.04
N ILE A 203 7.19 -3.00 19.22
CA ILE A 203 7.31 -3.95 20.34
C ILE A 203 6.53 -5.22 20.04
N VAL A 204 5.32 -5.09 19.49
CA VAL A 204 4.47 -6.23 19.12
C VAL A 204 5.14 -7.04 18.03
N ILE A 205 5.62 -6.36 16.98
CA ILE A 205 6.27 -6.98 15.82
C ILE A 205 7.57 -7.68 16.22
N LYS A 206 8.41 -7.04 17.05
CA LYS A 206 9.66 -7.64 17.56
C LYS A 206 9.45 -8.91 18.39
N ARG A 207 8.36 -9.01 19.15
CA ARG A 207 8.02 -10.23 19.92
C ARG A 207 7.75 -11.44 19.02
N HIS A 208 7.42 -11.21 17.77
CA HIS A 208 7.16 -12.25 16.78
C HIS A 208 8.35 -12.48 15.82
N GLY A 209 9.55 -12.00 16.16
CA GLY A 209 10.77 -12.22 15.34
C GLY A 209 10.89 -11.31 14.12
N LEU A 210 9.98 -10.35 13.95
CA LEU A 210 9.95 -9.44 12.82
C LEU A 210 10.52 -8.06 13.18
N ARG A 211 10.91 -7.31 12.15
CA ARG A 211 11.39 -5.93 12.26
C ARG A 211 10.44 -5.01 11.50
N LEU A 212 9.81 -4.08 12.21
CA LEU A 212 9.14 -2.95 11.58
C LEU A 212 10.19 -1.90 11.22
N SER A 213 10.11 -1.38 10.00
CA SER A 213 10.85 -0.23 9.50
C SER A 213 9.85 0.86 9.14
N VAL A 214 10.02 2.06 9.71
CA VAL A 214 9.28 3.26 9.31
C VAL A 214 10.32 4.34 9.05
N VAL A 215 10.43 4.77 7.80
CA VAL A 215 11.50 5.66 7.35
C VAL A 215 10.89 6.86 6.62
N GLY A 216 11.31 8.07 6.98
CA GLY A 216 10.80 9.33 6.46
C GLY A 216 11.61 10.49 7.03
N ASP A 217 11.42 11.69 6.50
CA ASP A 217 12.01 12.90 7.09
C ASP A 217 11.30 13.23 8.41
N ASP A 218 11.95 13.95 9.34
CA ASP A 218 11.36 14.25 10.67
C ASP A 218 9.97 14.89 10.57
N ASN A 219 9.76 15.77 9.60
CA ASN A 219 8.46 16.39 9.34
C ASN A 219 7.42 15.36 8.89
N ASP A 220 7.81 14.43 8.00
CA ASP A 220 6.92 13.39 7.49
C ASP A 220 6.57 12.35 8.56
N LEU A 221 7.50 12.08 9.48
CA LEU A 221 7.29 11.16 10.60
C LEU A 221 6.32 11.72 11.66
N ALA A 222 6.21 13.05 11.75
CA ALA A 222 5.26 13.73 12.63
C ALA A 222 3.84 13.80 12.04
N GLU A 223 3.68 13.63 10.73
CA GLU A 223 2.40 13.65 10.03
C GLU A 223 1.59 12.36 10.23
N PRO A 224 0.24 12.42 10.12
CA PRO A 224 -0.61 11.26 10.29
C PRO A 224 -0.45 10.24 9.16
N VAL A 225 -0.48 8.95 9.51
CA VAL A 225 -0.38 7.82 8.56
C VAL A 225 -1.50 7.87 7.51
N ALA A 226 -2.71 8.25 7.94
CA ALA A 226 -3.87 8.45 7.08
C ALA A 226 -4.51 9.80 7.38
N ILE A 227 -4.86 10.55 6.33
CA ILE A 227 -5.47 11.86 6.47
C ILE A 227 -6.98 11.67 6.58
N PHE A 228 -7.51 11.74 7.80
CA PHE A 228 -8.95 11.66 8.02
C PHE A 228 -9.62 12.94 7.49
N LYS A 229 -10.41 12.80 6.42
CA LYS A 229 -11.48 13.74 6.11
C LYS A 229 -12.69 12.89 5.77
N PRO A 230 -13.75 12.89 6.60
CA PRO A 230 -14.94 12.14 6.29
C PRO A 230 -15.46 12.60 4.93
N TYR A 231 -16.04 11.67 4.16
CA TYR A 231 -16.76 12.04 2.95
C TYR A 231 -17.84 13.04 3.39
N ALA A 232 -17.66 14.33 3.09
CA ALA A 232 -18.77 15.27 3.17
C ALA A 232 -19.80 14.70 2.20
N GLU A 233 -20.93 14.23 2.72
CA GLU A 233 -22.00 13.76 1.86
C GLU A 233 -22.26 14.88 0.84
N ARG A 234 -22.24 14.55 -0.46
CA ARG A 234 -22.55 15.49 -1.54
C ARG A 234 -24.04 15.86 -1.54
N TYR A 235 -24.57 16.33 -0.41
CA TYR A 235 -25.94 16.83 -0.26
C TYR A 235 -26.01 18.36 -0.29
N GLU A 236 -24.90 19.08 -0.49
CA GLU A 236 -24.92 20.56 -0.59
C GLU A 236 -25.13 21.11 -2.01
N LEU A 237 -25.60 20.32 -2.97
CA LEU A 237 -25.97 20.81 -4.31
C LEU A 237 -27.49 20.76 -4.61
N ILE A 238 -28.33 20.66 -3.57
CA ILE A 238 -29.77 20.92 -3.68
C ILE A 238 -30.19 21.89 -2.58
N ARG A 239 -29.77 23.16 -2.68
CA ARG A 239 -30.47 24.32 -2.11
C ARG A 239 -30.29 25.52 -3.02
#